data_AF-A0A2V9VDN0-F1
#
_entry.id   AF-A0A2V9VDN0-F1
#
_cell.length_a   1.000
_cell.length_b   1.000
_cell.length_c   1.000
_cell.angle_alpha   90.00
_cell.angle_beta   90.00
_cell.angle_gamma   90.00
#
_symmetry.space_group_name_H-M   'P 1'
#
loop_
_entity.id
_entity.type
_entity.pdbx_description
1 polymer ?
#
loop_
_entity_poly.entity_id
_entity_poly.type
_entity_poly.pdbx_seq_one_letter_code
_entity_poly.pdbx_strand_id
1 'polypeptide(L)'
;MLSPPHRENLLDSGYNVAGFGVIRSGGHLYVVEDFGHSVPGFSTEQTEDAIADAVARARRAAHLPELSRHTDAALHAAVCSMPQENRLGTRPMHDLAQRYYVLSYTNLRPDILPASATRLVENQNLQNLAVSTCFARTSTYPSGVYWVGMLFY
;
A
#
# COMPACT_ATOMS: atom_id res chain seq x y z
N MET A 1 -28.33 3.18 -20.71
CA MET A 1 -27.96 4.43 -20.02
C MET A 1 -27.75 5.53 -21.08
N LEU A 2 -28.40 6.69 -21.01
CA LEU A 2 -28.44 7.72 -22.09
C LEU A 2 -27.42 8.87 -21.92
N SER A 3 -26.82 9.03 -20.75
CA SER A 3 -25.73 9.98 -20.49
C SER A 3 -24.39 9.27 -20.69
N PRO A 4 -23.56 9.64 -21.68
CA PRO A 4 -22.26 9.02 -21.87
C PRO A 4 -21.35 9.08 -20.62
N PRO A 5 -21.21 10.23 -19.93
CA PRO A 5 -20.41 10.30 -18.70
C PRO A 5 -20.90 9.38 -17.57
N HIS A 6 -22.22 9.25 -17.40
CA HIS A 6 -22.75 8.33 -16.38
C HIS A 6 -22.48 6.87 -16.74
N ARG A 7 -22.58 6.52 -18.03
CA ARG A 7 -22.23 5.18 -18.51
C ARG A 7 -20.75 4.88 -18.30
N GLU A 8 -19.86 5.84 -18.51
CA GLU A 8 -18.41 5.69 -18.27
C GLU A 8 -18.14 5.32 -16.81
N ASN A 9 -18.71 6.07 -15.85
CA ASN A 9 -18.54 5.77 -14.42
C ASN A 9 -19.09 4.38 -14.03
N LEU A 10 -20.25 3.99 -14.57
CA LEU A 10 -20.88 2.69 -14.29
C LEU A 10 -20.09 1.48 -14.83
N LEU A 11 -19.31 1.69 -15.90
CA LEU A 11 -18.62 0.61 -16.62
C LEU A 11 -17.11 0.61 -16.38
N ASP A 12 -16.57 1.57 -15.61
CA ASP A 12 -15.16 1.59 -15.25
C ASP A 12 -14.84 0.44 -14.28
N SER A 13 -14.15 -0.57 -14.80
CA SER A 13 -13.68 -1.74 -14.04
C SER A 13 -12.67 -1.41 -12.93
N GLY A 14 -12.14 -0.19 -12.90
CA GLY A 14 -11.26 0.29 -11.84
C GLY A 14 -12.02 0.52 -10.54
N TYR A 15 -13.28 0.97 -10.59
CA TYR A 15 -14.08 1.13 -9.38
C TYR A 15 -14.48 -0.23 -8.82
N ASN A 16 -14.32 -0.41 -7.51
CA ASN A 16 -14.64 -1.68 -6.83
C ASN A 16 -15.48 -1.48 -5.55
N VAL A 17 -15.92 -0.25 -5.31
CA VAL A 17 -16.91 0.09 -4.27
C VAL A 17 -17.84 1.16 -4.82
N ALA A 18 -19.12 1.07 -4.47
CA ALA A 18 -20.11 2.06 -4.81
C ALA A 18 -21.04 2.34 -3.62
N GLY A 19 -21.43 3.60 -3.45
CA GLY A 19 -22.40 4.07 -2.47
C GLY A 19 -23.61 4.69 -3.16
N PHE A 20 -24.80 4.41 -2.63
CA PHE A 20 -26.06 4.93 -3.18
C PHE A 20 -26.85 5.65 -2.09
N GLY A 21 -27.19 6.91 -2.33
CA GLY A 21 -28.12 7.66 -1.51
C GLY A 21 -29.46 7.79 -2.24
N VAL A 22 -30.55 7.36 -1.59
CA VAL A 22 -31.88 7.45 -2.18
C VAL A 22 -32.79 8.21 -1.24
N ILE A 23 -33.43 9.27 -1.74
CA ILE A 23 -34.49 9.98 -1.02
C ILE A 23 -35.76 10.01 -1.86
N ARG A 24 -36.90 9.96 -1.17
CA ARG A 24 -38.22 10.16 -1.78
C ARG A 24 -38.76 11.51 -1.35
N SER A 25 -39.18 12.33 -2.32
CA SER A 25 -39.86 13.59 -2.04
C SER A 25 -41.06 13.74 -2.99
N GLY A 26 -42.26 13.82 -2.41
CA GLY A 26 -43.52 13.73 -3.15
C GLY A 26 -43.60 12.45 -3.99
N GLY A 27 -43.89 12.61 -5.28
CA GLY A 27 -43.97 11.52 -6.26
C GLY A 27 -42.63 11.10 -6.87
N HIS A 28 -41.51 11.73 -6.49
CA HIS A 28 -40.21 11.52 -7.12
C HIS A 28 -39.22 10.78 -6.21
N LEU A 29 -38.32 10.03 -6.84
CA LEU A 29 -37.12 9.46 -6.22
C LEU A 29 -35.91 10.20 -6.74
N TYR A 30 -35.03 10.60 -5.83
CA TYR A 30 -33.73 11.18 -6.14
C TYR A 30 -32.66 10.18 -5.72
N VAL A 31 -31.76 9.86 -6.64
CA VAL A 31 -30.67 8.92 -6.42
C VAL A 31 -29.36 9.67 -6.66
N VAL A 32 -28.43 9.54 -5.71
CA VAL A 32 -27.02 9.94 -5.86
C VAL A 32 -26.15 8.70 -5.77
N GLU A 33 -25.09 8.66 -6.56
CA GLU A 33 -24.20 7.52 -6.70
C GLU A 33 -22.76 8.02 -6.56
N ASP A 34 -21.99 7.36 -5.68
CA ASP A 34 -20.56 7.57 -5.53
C ASP A 34 -19.83 6.29 -5.93
N PHE A 35 -18.82 6.39 -6.78
CA PHE A 35 -17.95 5.26 -7.17
C PHE A 35 -16.53 5.50 -6.67
N GLY A 36 -15.90 4.45 -6.14
CA GLY A 36 -14.58 4.56 -5.54
C GLY A 36 -13.68 3.36 -5.76
N HIS A 37 -12.42 3.54 -5.40
CA HIS A 37 -11.41 2.49 -5.33
C HIS A 37 -11.17 2.18 -3.85
N SER A 38 -11.67 1.04 -3.40
CA SER A 38 -11.23 0.39 -2.17
C SER A 38 -9.98 -0.43 -2.43
N VAL A 39 -9.09 -0.49 -1.45
CA VAL A 39 -7.97 -1.41 -1.49
C VAL A 39 -8.54 -2.81 -1.23
N PRO A 40 -8.26 -3.83 -2.06
CA PRO A 40 -8.68 -5.20 -1.78
C PRO A 40 -8.25 -5.57 -0.36
N GLY A 41 -9.15 -6.19 0.41
CA GLY A 41 -8.89 -6.55 1.81
C GLY A 41 -7.87 -7.69 1.93
N PHE A 42 -6.62 -7.44 1.52
CA PHE A 42 -5.51 -8.34 1.81
C PHE A 42 -5.30 -8.36 3.32
N SER A 43 -5.04 -9.56 3.86
CA SER A 43 -4.46 -9.65 5.21
C SER A 43 -3.09 -8.96 5.23
N THR A 44 -2.61 -8.65 6.42
CA THR A 44 -1.24 -8.14 6.60
C THR A 44 -0.22 -9.09 5.95
N GLU A 45 -0.36 -10.42 6.14
CA GLU A 45 0.57 -11.38 5.53
C GLU A 45 0.51 -11.35 4.00
N GLN A 46 -0.70 -11.35 3.41
CA GLN A 46 -0.84 -11.30 1.95
C GLN A 46 -0.25 -10.02 1.35
N THR A 47 -0.35 -8.90 2.07
CA THR A 47 0.24 -7.63 1.65
C THR A 47 1.77 -7.70 1.69
N GLU A 48 2.33 -8.24 2.78
CA GLU A 48 3.78 -8.43 2.93
C GLU A 48 4.34 -9.41 1.90
N ASP A 49 3.60 -10.49 1.58
CA ASP A 49 3.94 -11.45 0.53
C ASP A 49 3.98 -10.79 -0.84
N ALA A 50 2.95 -10.01 -1.19
CA ALA A 50 2.88 -9.32 -2.48
C ALA A 50 4.05 -8.32 -2.66
N ILE A 51 4.47 -7.65 -1.59
CA ILE A 51 5.62 -6.73 -1.61
C ILE A 51 6.92 -7.52 -1.75
N ALA A 52 7.09 -8.62 -0.99
CA ALA A 52 8.27 -9.48 -1.10
C ALA A 52 8.43 -10.05 -2.52
N ASP A 53 7.32 -10.49 -3.14
CA ASP A 53 7.30 -10.95 -4.52
C ASP A 53 7.65 -9.83 -5.50
N ALA A 54 7.21 -8.59 -5.24
CA ALA A 54 7.57 -7.44 -6.06
C ALA A 54 9.08 -7.15 -5.99
N VAL A 55 9.69 -7.29 -4.80
CA VAL A 55 11.15 -7.20 -4.61
C VAL A 55 11.87 -8.32 -5.37
N ALA A 56 11.40 -9.57 -5.26
CA ALA A 56 11.98 -10.70 -5.96
C ALA A 56 11.91 -10.53 -7.49
N ARG A 57 10.78 -10.04 -8.02
CA ARG A 57 10.63 -9.71 -9.46
C ARG A 57 11.62 -8.63 -9.90
N ALA A 58 11.74 -7.55 -9.13
CA ALA A 58 12.68 -6.46 -9.44
C ALA A 58 14.14 -6.96 -9.46
N ARG A 59 14.53 -7.78 -8.48
CA ARG A 59 15.88 -8.36 -8.43
C ARG A 59 16.15 -9.33 -9.58
N ARG A 60 15.19 -10.18 -9.92
CA ARG A 60 15.30 -11.07 -11.09
C ARG A 60 15.46 -10.29 -12.40
N ALA A 61 14.71 -9.20 -12.59
CA ALA A 61 14.87 -8.33 -13.76
C ALA A 61 16.27 -7.70 -13.83
N ALA A 62 16.88 -7.43 -12.68
CA ALA A 62 18.25 -6.94 -12.55
C ALA A 62 19.32 -8.07 -12.54
N HIS A 63 18.94 -9.33 -12.74
CA HIS A 63 19.84 -10.51 -12.68
C HIS A 63 20.55 -10.69 -11.33
N LEU A 64 19.87 -10.34 -10.24
CA LEU A 64 20.37 -10.47 -8.87
C LEU A 64 19.73 -11.65 -8.15
N PRO A 65 20.44 -12.26 -7.18
CA PRO A 65 19.88 -13.33 -6.36
C PRO A 65 18.73 -12.81 -5.51
N GLU A 66 17.75 -13.67 -5.23
CA GLU A 66 16.65 -13.35 -4.32
C GLU A 66 17.16 -13.13 -2.89
N LEU A 67 16.44 -12.32 -2.11
CA LEU A 67 16.78 -12.04 -0.71
C LEU A 67 16.13 -13.07 0.19
N SER A 68 16.82 -13.45 1.26
CA SER A 68 16.26 -14.29 2.32
C SER A 68 15.27 -13.46 3.14
N ARG A 69 14.00 -13.87 3.17
CA ARG A 69 12.96 -13.18 3.92
C ARG A 69 12.98 -13.56 5.40
N HIS A 70 12.94 -12.55 6.26
CA HIS A 70 12.85 -12.67 7.70
C HIS A 70 11.73 -11.81 8.25
N THR A 71 11.20 -12.18 9.42
CA THR A 71 10.24 -11.38 10.18
C THR A 71 10.97 -10.55 11.23
N ASP A 72 10.59 -9.28 11.42
CA ASP A 72 11.15 -8.43 12.46
C ASP A 72 10.02 -7.71 13.22
N ALA A 73 9.89 -8.00 14.52
CA ALA A 73 8.83 -7.43 15.35
C ALA A 73 9.03 -5.92 15.63
N ALA A 74 10.29 -5.46 15.68
CA ALA A 74 10.58 -4.03 15.86
C ALA A 74 10.22 -3.24 14.59
N LEU A 75 10.43 -3.82 13.40
CA LEU A 75 9.95 -3.26 12.15
C LEU A 75 8.43 -3.11 12.15
N HIS A 76 7.68 -4.14 12.55
CA HIS A 76 6.23 -4.07 12.60
C HIS A 76 5.74 -2.91 13.49
N ALA A 77 6.26 -2.83 14.72
CA ALA A 77 5.93 -1.74 15.64
C ALA A 77 6.27 -0.35 15.07
N ALA A 78 7.43 -0.23 14.42
CA ALA A 78 7.86 1.03 13.79
C ALA A 78 6.96 1.43 12.62
N VAL A 79 6.57 0.48 11.77
CA VAL A 79 5.66 0.69 10.65
C VAL A 79 4.28 1.12 11.15
N CYS A 80 3.75 0.47 12.19
CA CYS A 80 2.47 0.82 12.79
C CYS A 80 2.47 2.17 13.52
N SER A 81 3.62 2.75 13.86
CA SER A 81 3.71 4.10 14.43
C SER A 81 3.53 5.19 13.37
N MET A 82 3.85 4.90 12.10
CA MET A 82 3.70 5.85 10.99
C MET A 82 2.28 6.38 10.79
N PRO A 83 1.22 5.56 10.77
CA PRO A 83 -0.15 6.07 10.70
C PRO A 83 -0.59 6.80 11.96
N GLN A 84 -0.07 6.43 13.13
CA GLN A 84 -0.41 7.11 14.40
C GLN A 84 0.09 8.56 14.39
N GLU A 85 1.29 8.78 13.84
CA GLU A 85 1.90 10.11 13.68
C GLU A 85 1.60 10.75 12.31
N ASN A 86 0.88 10.04 11.43
CA ASN A 86 0.56 10.42 10.06
C ASN A 86 1.80 10.87 9.22
N ARG A 87 2.92 10.15 9.33
CA ARG A 87 4.19 10.45 8.61
C ARG A 87 5.12 9.23 8.47
N LEU A 88 5.93 9.17 7.42
CA LEU A 88 6.76 8.00 7.03
C LEU A 88 8.14 7.88 7.74
N GLY A 89 8.56 8.92 8.46
CA GLY A 89 9.87 9.01 9.12
C GLY A 89 9.73 9.18 10.63
N THR A 90 8.98 8.29 11.27
CA THR A 90 8.83 8.31 12.73
C THR A 90 10.16 7.98 13.41
N ARG A 91 10.27 8.32 14.70
CA ARG A 91 11.49 8.05 15.47
C ARG A 91 11.88 6.56 15.45
N PRO A 92 10.95 5.59 15.62
CA PRO A 92 11.28 4.17 15.49
C PRO A 92 11.87 3.79 14.12
N MET A 93 11.34 4.34 13.02
CA MET A 93 11.88 4.10 11.68
C MET A 93 13.29 4.68 11.52
N HIS A 94 13.55 5.85 12.11
CA HIS A 94 14.88 6.45 12.11
C HIS A 94 15.90 5.64 12.93
N ASP A 95 15.48 5.09 14.07
CA ASP A 95 16.34 4.25 14.91
C ASP A 95 16.74 2.95 14.20
N LEU A 96 15.82 2.34 13.43
CA LEU A 96 16.14 1.21 12.54
C LEU A 96 17.13 1.61 11.43
N ALA A 97 17.00 2.82 10.89
CA ALA A 97 17.88 3.33 9.84
C ALA A 97 19.32 3.61 10.29
N GLN A 98 19.58 3.61 11.61
CA GLN A 98 20.95 3.67 12.14
C GLN A 98 21.70 2.33 12.01
N ARG A 99 20.99 1.23 11.73
CA ARG A 99 21.57 -0.13 11.73
C ARG A 99 21.39 -0.87 10.40
N TYR A 100 20.31 -0.56 9.69
CA TYR A 100 19.91 -1.26 8.47
C TYR A 100 19.64 -0.27 7.35
N TYR A 101 19.64 -0.76 6.11
CA TYR A 101 19.03 -0.01 5.02
C TYR A 101 17.52 -0.06 5.16
N VAL A 102 16.91 1.10 5.35
CA VAL A 102 15.46 1.24 5.57
C VAL A 102 14.81 1.88 4.36
N LEU A 103 13.66 1.35 3.96
CA LEU A 103 12.75 1.99 3.03
C LEU A 103 11.35 2.02 3.63
N SER A 104 10.75 3.21 3.70
CA SER A 104 9.35 3.37 4.08
C SER A 104 8.58 4.19 3.04
N TYR A 105 7.33 3.80 2.79
CA TYR A 105 6.43 4.51 1.89
C TYR A 105 4.97 4.14 2.16
N THR A 106 4.05 4.88 1.57
CA THR A 106 2.62 4.53 1.52
C THR A 106 2.25 4.00 0.14
N ASN A 107 1.36 3.01 0.07
CA ASN A 107 0.90 2.45 -1.21
C ASN A 107 -0.51 1.86 -1.11
N LEU A 108 -1.23 1.85 -2.23
CA LEU A 108 -2.52 1.17 -2.41
C LEU A 108 -2.37 -0.15 -3.18
N ARG A 109 -1.20 -0.39 -3.79
CA ARG A 109 -0.90 -1.51 -4.68
C ARG A 109 0.35 -2.25 -4.21
N PRO A 110 0.23 -3.22 -3.29
CA PRO A 110 1.38 -3.90 -2.70
C PRO A 110 2.22 -4.69 -3.72
N ASP A 111 1.64 -4.99 -4.89
CA ASP A 111 2.29 -5.66 -6.02
C ASP A 111 3.27 -4.77 -6.81
N ILE A 112 3.26 -3.45 -6.58
CA ILE A 112 4.07 -2.47 -7.31
C ILE A 112 4.97 -1.72 -6.32
N LEU A 113 6.28 -1.82 -6.50
CA LEU A 113 7.24 -1.03 -5.73
C LEU A 113 7.29 0.43 -6.22
N PRO A 114 7.48 1.41 -5.32
CA PRO A 114 7.69 2.79 -5.76
C PRO A 114 9.02 2.91 -6.52
N ALA A 115 9.10 3.83 -7.48
CA ALA A 115 10.30 4.03 -8.28
C ALA A 115 11.56 4.29 -7.43
N SER A 116 11.40 4.92 -6.26
CA SER A 116 12.47 5.17 -5.29
C SER A 116 13.04 3.89 -4.65
N ALA A 117 12.30 2.78 -4.65
CA ALA A 117 12.77 1.50 -4.11
C ALA A 117 13.81 0.82 -5.01
N THR A 118 13.72 1.04 -6.32
CA THR A 118 14.49 0.32 -7.35
C THR A 118 15.99 0.33 -7.05
N ARG A 119 16.56 1.51 -6.79
CA ARG A 119 18.00 1.67 -6.53
C ARG A 119 18.48 0.89 -5.31
N LEU A 120 17.65 0.80 -4.26
CA LEU A 120 18.02 0.07 -3.05
C LEU A 120 17.91 -1.44 -3.29
N VAL A 121 16.81 -1.88 -3.90
CA VAL A 121 16.54 -3.30 -4.18
C VAL A 121 17.57 -3.90 -5.13
N GLU A 122 18.15 -3.11 -6.03
CA GLU A 122 19.19 -3.52 -6.98
C GLU A 122 20.61 -3.55 -6.38
N ASN A 123 20.77 -3.25 -5.09
CA ASN A 123 22.07 -3.35 -4.44
C ASN A 123 22.49 -4.83 -4.28
N GLN A 124 23.69 -5.16 -4.79
CA GLN A 124 24.24 -6.52 -4.80
C GLN A 124 24.65 -7.02 -3.42
N ASN A 125 24.93 -6.11 -2.47
CA ASN A 125 25.41 -6.47 -1.13
C ASN A 125 24.28 -6.88 -0.17
N LEU A 126 23.03 -6.79 -0.60
CA LEU A 126 21.88 -7.18 0.21
C LEU A 126 21.66 -8.69 0.13
N GLN A 127 21.47 -9.32 1.29
CA GLN A 127 21.21 -10.75 1.40
C GLN A 127 19.87 -11.04 2.05
N ASN A 128 19.40 -10.14 2.90
CA ASN A 128 18.22 -10.33 3.72
C ASN A 128 17.20 -9.22 3.48
N LEU A 129 15.93 -9.58 3.66
CA LEU A 129 14.78 -8.68 3.57
C LEU A 129 13.85 -8.95 4.75
N ALA A 130 13.45 -7.90 5.46
CA ALA A 130 12.26 -7.93 6.29
C ALA A 130 11.25 -6.92 5.74
N VAL A 131 9.99 -7.32 5.61
CA VAL A 131 8.88 -6.47 5.18
C VAL A 131 7.88 -6.40 6.31
N SER A 132 7.36 -5.22 6.61
CA SER A 132 6.14 -5.12 7.41
C SER A 132 5.18 -4.07 6.87
N THR A 133 3.89 -4.29 7.11
CA THR A 133 2.83 -3.39 6.69
C THR A 133 1.85 -3.06 7.81
N CYS A 134 1.24 -1.87 7.73
CA CYS A 134 0.12 -1.47 8.55
C CYS A 134 -0.93 -0.78 7.67
N PHE A 135 -2.12 -1.34 7.52
CA PHE A 135 -3.22 -0.66 6.86
C PHE A 135 -3.92 0.26 7.85
N ALA A 136 -4.02 1.55 7.52
CA ALA A 136 -4.68 2.50 8.40
C ALA A 136 -5.26 3.68 7.62
N ARG A 137 -6.33 4.26 8.17
CA ARG A 137 -6.90 5.54 7.76
C ARG A 137 -6.29 6.65 8.61
N THR A 138 -5.93 7.75 7.97
CA THR A 138 -5.44 8.96 8.64
C THR A 138 -6.11 10.19 8.05
N SER A 139 -5.85 11.37 8.60
CA SER A 139 -6.31 12.62 7.99
C SER A 139 -5.74 12.86 6.59
N THR A 140 -4.53 12.36 6.30
CA THR A 140 -3.93 12.43 4.96
C THR A 140 -4.50 11.35 4.02
N TYR A 141 -4.85 10.18 4.56
CA TYR A 141 -5.38 9.04 3.79
C TYR A 141 -6.73 8.59 4.36
N PRO A 142 -7.81 9.34 4.12
CA PRO A 142 -9.13 9.03 4.69
C PRO A 142 -9.70 7.71 4.18
N SER A 143 -9.41 7.34 2.93
CA SER A 143 -9.81 6.06 2.34
C SER A 143 -8.98 4.87 2.86
N GLY A 144 -7.87 5.13 3.55
CA GLY A 144 -6.93 4.12 4.03
C GLY A 144 -5.82 3.83 3.02
N VAL A 145 -4.65 3.47 3.53
CA VAL A 145 -3.47 3.13 2.74
C VAL A 145 -2.62 2.11 3.48
N TYR A 146 -1.83 1.32 2.75
CA TYR A 146 -0.77 0.52 3.38
C TYR A 146 0.42 1.40 3.67
N TRP A 147 0.80 1.45 4.93
CA TRP A 147 2.07 1.98 5.40
C TRP A 147 3.06 0.82 5.35
N VAL A 148 4.11 0.96 4.56
CA VAL A 148 5.08 -0.10 4.29
C VAL A 148 6.43 0.29 4.88
N GLY A 149 7.09 -0.66 5.54
CA GLY A 149 8.49 -0.57 5.90
C GLY A 149 9.24 -1.81 5.45
N MET A 150 10.47 -1.61 4.99
CA MET A 150 11.40 -2.68 4.64
C MET A 150 12.76 -2.44 5.27
N LEU A 151 13.38 -3.53 5.74
CA LEU A 151 14.77 -3.57 6.17
C LEU A 151 15.57 -4.45 5.20
N PHE A 152 16.76 -4.01 4.86
CA PHE A 152 17.73 -4.78 4.08
C PHE A 152 19.08 -4.80 4.79
N TYR A 153 19.73 -5.97 4.80
CA TYR A 153 21.05 -6.22 5.41
C TYR A 153 21.73 -7.48 4.88
#